data_AF-X1B8J3-F1
#
_entry.id   AF-X1B8J3-F1
#
_cell.length_a   1.000
_cell.length_b   1.000
_cell.length_c   1.000
_cell.angle_alpha   90.00
_cell.angle_beta   90.00
_cell.angle_gamma   90.00
#
_symmetry.space_group_name_H-M   'P 1'
#
loop_
_entity.id
_entity.type
_entity.pdbx_description
1 polymer ?
#
loop_
_entity_poly.entity_id
_entity_poly.type
_entity_poly.pdbx_seq_one_letter_code
_entity_poly.pdbx_strand_id
1 'polypeptide(L)' 'MAIVCSNDLTAIGAMKAFKAGGIKVPEDISIIGLDNIKLTEIVSPALTTIELERYRIG' A
#
# COMPACT_ATOMS: atom_id res chain seq x y z
N MET A 1 -10.10 10.81 2.24
CA MET A 1 -10.56 9.67 1.40
C MET A 1 -9.53 8.56 1.49
N ALA A 2 -9.92 7.29 1.35
CA ALA A 2 -8.99 6.16 1.42
C ALA A 2 -9.29 5.12 0.34
N ILE A 3 -8.25 4.43 -0.11
CA ILE A 3 -8.33 3.30 -1.05
C ILE A 3 -7.72 2.07 -0.39
N VAL A 4 -8.42 0.94 -0.52
CA VAL A 4 -7.90 -0.37 -0.13
C VAL A 4 -7.56 -1.14 -1.40
N CYS A 5 -6.32 -1.59 -1.50
CA CYS A 5 -5.84 -2.37 -2.64
C CYS A 5 -5.85 -3.86 -2.32
N SER A 6 -6.05 -4.69 -3.35
CA SER A 6 -6.10 -6.15 -3.21
C SER A 6 -4.74 -6.80 -2.94
N ASN A 7 -3.64 -6.06 -3.11
CA ASN A 7 -2.28 -6.47 -2.72
C ASN A 7 -1.35 -5.25 -2.60
N ASP A 8 -0.19 -5.45 -1.97
CA ASP A 8 0.82 -4.41 -1.75
C ASP A 8 1.42 -3.84 -3.04
N LEU A 9 1.63 -4.67 -4.06
CA LEU A 9 2.18 -4.19 -5.34
C LEU A 9 1.23 -3.22 -6.05
N THR A 10 -0.08 -3.49 -5.96
CA THR A 10 -1.13 -2.60 -6.50
C THR A 10 -1.18 -1.29 -5.72
N ALA A 11 -1.09 -1.36 -4.39
CA ALA A 11 -1.01 -0.17 -3.53
C ALA A 11 0.21 0.70 -3.86
N ILE A 12 1.40 0.11 -4.01
CA ILE A 12 2.63 0.81 -4.38
C ILE A 12 2.50 1.45 -5.77
N GLY A 13 1.90 0.73 -6.73
CA GLY A 13 1.58 1.28 -8.05
C GLY A 13 0.68 2.52 -7.97
N ALA A 14 -0.36 2.48 -7.15
CA ALA A 14 -1.25 3.62 -6.91
C ALA A 14 -0.52 4.80 -6.26
N MET A 15 0.32 4.56 -5.25
CA MET A 15 1.16 5.61 -4.63
C MET A 15 2.05 6.29 -5.66
N LYS A 16 2.66 5.52 -6.57
CA LYS A 16 3.49 6.06 -7.66
C LYS A 16 2.67 6.91 -8.62
N ALA A 17 1.48 6.47 -9.00
CA ALA A 17 0.59 7.21 -9.88
C ALA A 17 0.11 8.53 -9.24
N PHE A 18 -0.29 8.50 -7.97
CA PHE A 18 -0.69 9.70 -7.23
C PHE A 18 0.45 10.70 -7.08
N LYS A 19 1.65 10.22 -6.74
CA LYS A 19 2.85 11.07 -6.71
C LYS A 19 3.11 11.74 -8.07
N ALA A 20 2.97 11.02 -9.17
CA ALA A 20 3.13 11.58 -10.51
C ALA A 20 2.05 12.61 -10.87
N GLY A 21 0.84 12.45 -10.32
CA GLY A 21 -0.27 13.40 -10.44
C GLY A 21 -0.25 14.56 -9.42
N GLY A 22 0.77 14.66 -8.57
CA GLY A 22 0.87 15.70 -7.53
C GLY A 22 -0.06 15.51 -6.33
N ILE A 23 -0.68 14.34 -6.20
CA ILE A 23 -1.54 13.96 -5.07
C ILE A 23 -0.65 13.40 -3.96
N LYS A 24 -0.80 13.93 -2.75
CA LYS A 24 0.01 13.55 -1.59
C LYS A 24 -0.62 12.38 -0.84
N VAL A 25 0.19 11.37 -0.60
CA VAL A 25 -0.13 10.25 0.28
C VAL A 25 0.73 10.42 1.53
N PRO A 26 0.15 10.46 2.75
CA PRO A 26 -1.26 10.22 3.09
C PRO A 26 -2.19 11.45 3.12
N GLU A 27 -1.69 12.68 2.88
CA GLU A 27 -2.40 13.93 3.20
C GLU A 27 -3.68 14.16 2.40
N ASP A 28 -3.66 13.91 1.08
CA ASP A 28 -4.82 14.07 0.21
C ASP A 28 -5.63 12.77 0.13
N ILE A 29 -4.91 11.63 0.09
CA ILE A 29 -5.51 10.30 0.03
C ILE A 29 -4.67 9.26 0.77
N SER A 30 -5.33 8.45 1.59
CA SER A 30 -4.69 7.32 2.26
C SER A 30 -4.79 6.05 1.40
N ILE A 31 -3.74 5.22 1.44
CA ILE A 31 -3.70 3.93 0.75
C ILE A 31 -3.40 2.83 1.76
N ILE A 32 -4.13 1.72 1.65
CA ILE A 32 -3.91 0.50 2.43
C ILE A 32 -3.66 -0.65 1.46
N GLY A 33 -2.56 -1.39 1.69
CA GLY A 33 -2.22 -2.63 0.99
C GLY A 33 -2.69 -3.89 1.70
N LEU A 34 -2.31 -5.03 1.14
CA LEU A 34 -2.60 -6.36 1.65
C LEU A 34 -1.45 -7.28 1.22
N ASP A 35 -0.90 -8.08 2.14
CA ASP A 35 0.15 -9.11 1.99
C ASP A 35 1.30 -8.93 3.00
N ASN A 36 1.59 -7.69 3.40
CA ASN A 36 2.76 -7.32 4.20
C ASN A 36 4.11 -7.81 3.63
N ILE A 37 4.35 -7.58 2.33
CA ILE A 37 5.64 -7.90 1.72
C ILE A 37 6.74 -6.95 2.20
N LYS A 38 8.00 -7.40 2.26
CA LYS A 38 9.15 -6.57 2.71
C LYS A 38 9.30 -5.21 1.98
N LEU A 39 8.76 -5.09 0.78
CA LEU A 39 8.81 -3.84 0.01
C LEU A 39 8.00 -2.71 0.67
N THR A 40 6.99 -3.02 1.47
CA THR A 40 6.13 -2.02 2.13
C THR A 40 6.90 -1.10 3.09
N GLU A 41 7.97 -1.59 3.69
CA GLU A 41 8.81 -0.86 4.65
C GLU A 41 9.77 0.13 3.99
N ILE A 42 10.16 -0.11 2.72
CA ILE A 42 11.20 0.67 2.03
C ILE A 42 10.64 1.64 0.99
N VAL A 43 9.34 1.60 0.71
CA VAL A 43 8.67 2.64 -0.08
C VAL A 43 8.48 3.92 0.75
N SER A 44 8.30 5.06 0.08
CA SER A 44 8.13 6.36 0.73
C SER A 44 6.83 7.04 0.28
N PRO A 45 5.89 7.33 1.20
CA PRO A 45 5.88 6.90 2.61
C PRO A 45 5.85 5.38 2.76
N ALA A 46 6.12 4.85 3.96
CA ALA A 46 5.95 3.42 4.23
C ALA A 46 4.47 3.02 4.03
N LEU A 47 4.24 1.86 3.41
CA LEU A 47 2.88 1.43 3.08
C LEU A 47 2.21 0.78 4.31
N THR A 48 1.06 1.34 4.70
CA THR A 48 0.15 0.65 5.63
C THR A 48 -0.44 -0.57 4.93
N THR A 49 -0.35 -1.75 5.53
CA THR A 49 -0.77 -3.01 4.91
C THR A 49 -1.32 -3.99 5.94
N ILE A 50 -2.18 -4.89 5.48
CA ILE A 50 -2.73 -6.00 6.27
C ILE A 50 -1.91 -7.25 5.98
N GLU A 51 -1.34 -7.86 7.01
CA GLU A 51 -0.69 -9.15 6.89
C GLU A 51 -1.74 -10.26 6.81
N LEU A 52 -1.68 -11.05 5.73
CA LEU A 52 -2.40 -12.32 5.66
C LEU A 52 -1.51 -13.40 6.24
N GLU A 53 -1.94 -14.04 7.33
CA GLU A 53 -1.30 -15.24 7.88
C GLU A 53 -1.45 -16.42 6.90
N ARG A 54 -0.62 -16.44 5.85
CA ARG A 54 -0.62 -17.52 4.84
C ARG A 54 -0.24 -18.87 5.43
N TYR A 55 0.39 -18.90 6.61
CA TYR A 55 0.82 -20.11 7.30
C TYR A 55 -0.33 -20.88 7.99
N ARG A 56 -1.49 -20.25 8.18
CA ARG A 56 -2.62 -20.86 8.93
C ARG A 56 -3.61 -21.62 8.06
N ILE A 57 -3.39 -21.66 6.75
CA ILE A 57 -4.23 -22.31 5.74
C ILE A 57 -3.59 -23.61 5.21
N GLY A 58 -2.62 -24.14 5.95
CA GLY A 58 -1.94 -25.43 5.68
C GLY A 58 -2.51 -26.56 6.53
#